data_AF-A0A512TQD2-F1
#
_entry.id   AF-A0A512TQD2-F1
#
_cell.length_a   1.000
_cell.length_b   1.000
_cell.length_c   1.000
_cell.angle_alpha   90.00
_cell.angle_beta   90.00
_cell.angle_gamma   90.00
#
_symmetry.space_group_name_H-M   'P 1'
#
loop_
_entity.id
_entity.type
_entity.pdbx_description
1 polymer ?
#
loop_
_entity_poly.entity_id
_entity_poly.type
_entity_poly.pdbx_seq_one_letter_code
_entity_poly.pdbx_strand_id
1 'polypeptide(L)'
;MAKKRIITVKKYIGTANKFLKYGGKFINKDEKFEIAEKDVAELKQHAEIEKQEVEVPAEDNSGEADGTDNNTGEDNGAGKEGE
;
A
#
# COMPACT_ATOMS: atom_id res chain seq x y z
N MET A 1 -20.40 -19.64 7.74
CA MET A 1 -19.54 -18.74 8.56
C MET A 1 -18.18 -18.68 7.88
N ALA A 2 -17.85 -17.56 7.24
CA ALA A 2 -16.51 -17.38 6.67
C ALA A 2 -15.50 -17.38 7.83
N LYS A 3 -14.59 -18.36 7.86
CA LYS A 3 -13.45 -18.32 8.78
C LYS A 3 -12.56 -17.17 8.33
N LYS A 4 -12.68 -16.00 8.97
CA LYS A 4 -11.69 -14.92 8.85
C LYS A 4 -10.33 -15.53 9.19
N ARG A 5 -9.48 -15.73 8.19
CA ARG A 5 -8.11 -16.14 8.42
C ARG A 5 -7.39 -14.93 9.00
N ILE A 6 -6.74 -15.08 10.14
CA ILE A 6 -5.89 -14.06 10.71
C ILE A 6 -4.46 -14.39 10.29
N ILE A 7 -3.74 -13.41 9.76
CA ILE A 7 -2.33 -13.54 9.42
C ILE A 7 -1.50 -12.62 10.31
N THR A 8 -0.33 -13.10 10.70
CA THR A 8 0.64 -12.29 11.42
C THR A 8 1.52 -11.58 10.41
N VAL A 9 1.43 -10.25 10.35
CA VAL A 9 2.31 -9.42 9.53
C VAL A 9 3.39 -8.78 10.39
N LYS A 10 4.63 -8.78 9.89
CA LYS A 10 5.75 -8.10 10.54
C LYS A 10 5.77 -6.65 10.09
N LYS A 11 5.69 -5.74 11.05
CA LYS A 11 5.83 -4.29 10.87
C LYS A 11 7.08 -3.81 11.58
N TYR A 12 7.74 -2.81 11.02
CA TYR A 12 8.88 -2.14 11.64
C TYR A 12 8.48 -0.69 11.88
N ILE A 13 8.54 -0.26 13.15
CA ILE A 13 8.27 1.11 13.54
C ILE A 13 9.59 1.74 13.96
N GLY A 14 9.99 2.78 13.24
CA GLY A 14 11.12 3.62 13.59
C GLY A 14 10.69 4.80 14.43
N THR A 15 11.51 5.20 15.40
CA THR A 15 11.45 6.49 16.08
C THR A 15 12.66 7.30 15.66
N ALA A 16 12.46 8.42 14.98
CA ALA A 16 13.57 9.17 14.39
C ALA A 16 14.42 9.86 15.47
N ASN A 17 15.74 9.65 15.46
CA ASN A 17 16.66 10.30 16.41
C ASN A 17 17.00 11.75 16.02
N LYS A 18 16.67 12.15 14.79
CA LYS A 18 16.87 13.47 14.22
C LYS A 18 15.84 13.72 13.12
N PHE A 19 15.67 14.99 12.73
CA PHE A 19 14.88 15.33 11.56
C PHE A 19 15.45 14.64 10.31
N LEU A 20 14.61 13.87 9.60
CA LEU A 20 15.01 13.13 8.40
C LEU A 20 13.85 13.08 7.40
N LYS A 21 14.16 12.75 6.14
CA LYS A 21 13.15 12.56 5.10
C LYS A 21 13.13 11.09 4.67
N TYR A 22 12.00 10.41 4.83
CA TYR A 22 11.83 9.01 4.46
C TYR A 22 10.46 8.77 3.82
N GLY A 23 10.41 7.96 2.76
CA GLY A 23 9.17 7.71 2.01
C GLY A 23 8.52 8.97 1.43
N GLY A 24 9.32 10.01 1.15
CA GLY A 24 8.82 11.31 0.69
C GLY A 24 8.24 12.22 1.78
N LYS A 25 8.14 11.76 3.03
CA LYS A 25 7.66 12.54 4.17
C LYS A 25 8.83 13.04 5.02
N PHE A 26 8.66 14.21 5.60
CA PHE A 26 9.57 14.73 6.62
C PHE A 26 9.14 14.19 7.98
N ILE A 27 10.11 13.67 8.72
CA ILE A 27 9.91 12.99 9.99
C ILE A 27 10.69 13.77 11.03
N ASN A 28 9.98 14.24 12.05
CA ASN A 28 10.60 15.02 13.12
C ASN A 28 11.40 14.13 14.07
N LYS A 29 12.30 14.75 14.83
CA LYS A 29 12.96 14.06 15.93
C LYS A 29 11.89 13.54 16.92
N ASP A 30 12.10 12.33 17.42
CA ASP A 30 11.23 11.60 18.35
C ASP A 30 9.86 11.22 17.73
N GLU A 31 9.69 11.38 16.41
CA GLU A 31 8.47 11.00 15.69
C GLU A 31 8.54 9.55 15.21
N LYS A 32 7.41 8.84 15.36
CA LYS A 32 7.28 7.44 14.96
C LYS A 32 6.84 7.31 13.51
N PHE A 33 7.42 6.37 12.79
CA PHE A 33 7.11 6.11 11.38
C PHE A 33 7.26 4.64 11.01
N GLU A 34 6.53 4.20 9.99
CA GLU A 34 6.65 2.84 9.49
C GLU A 34 7.86 2.72 8.56
N ILE A 35 8.65 1.66 8.75
CA ILE A 35 9.86 1.35 8.00
C ILE A 35 9.63 0.10 7.16
N ALA A 36 10.05 0.12 5.91
CA ALA A 36 10.11 -1.09 5.11
C ALA A 36 11.27 -1.98 5.59
N GLU A 37 11.06 -3.30 5.66
CA GLU A 37 12.07 -4.26 6.16
C GLU A 37 13.45 -4.09 5.49
N LYS A 38 13.46 -3.79 4.19
CA LYS A 38 14.68 -3.53 3.41
C LYS A 38 15.49 -2.30 3.87
N ASP A 39 14.82 -1.29 4.43
CA ASP A 39 15.41 -0.02 4.82
C ASP A 39 15.77 -0.01 6.32
N VAL A 40 15.38 -1.04 7.09
CA VAL A 40 15.68 -1.17 8.52
C VAL A 40 17.18 -1.05 8.79
N ALA A 41 18.02 -1.69 7.99
CA ALA A 41 19.47 -1.65 8.18
C ALA A 41 20.04 -0.22 8.01
N GLU A 42 19.55 0.53 7.03
CA GLU A 42 19.99 1.89 6.75
C GLU A 42 19.43 2.90 7.77
N LEU A 43 18.20 2.70 8.22
CA LEU A 43 17.56 3.62 9.16
C LEU A 43 18.01 3.41 10.60
N LYS A 44 18.61 2.27 10.96
CA LYS A 44 19.07 1.97 12.33
C LYS A 44 20.09 2.98 12.87
N GLN A 45 20.83 3.66 12.00
CA GLN A 45 21.77 4.74 12.36
C GLN A 45 21.11 6.12 12.53
N HIS A 46 19.85 6.26 12.14
CA HIS A 46 19.11 7.53 12.15
C HIS A 46 17.83 7.47 12.97
N ALA A 47 17.35 6.27 13.30
CA ALA A 47 16.14 6.00 14.04
C ALA A 47 16.32 4.76 14.91
N GLU A 48 15.64 4.74 16.04
CA GLU A 48 15.48 3.53 16.85
C GLU A 48 14.36 2.67 16.25
N ILE A 49 14.62 1.39 15.96
CA ILE A 49 13.68 0.54 15.23
C ILE A 49 13.15 -0.55 16.13
N GLU A 50 11.83 -0.60 16.25
CA GLU A 50 11.09 -1.64 16.96
C GLU A 50 10.35 -2.54 15.95
N LYS A 51 10.48 -3.85 16.11
CA LYS A 51 9.72 -4.82 15.33
C LYS A 51 8.40 -5.11 16.06
N GLN A 52 7.28 -4.95 15.38
CA GLN A 52 5.95 -5.30 15.87
C GLN A 52 5.33 -6.38 14.99
N GLU A 53 4.75 -7.39 15.62
CA GLU A 53 4.01 -8.44 14.94
C GLU A 53 2.52 -8.15 15.15
N VAL A 54 1.82 -7.79 14.08
CA VAL A 54 0.42 -7.39 14.14
C VAL A 54 -0.41 -8.48 13.48
N GLU A 55 -1.44 -8.93 14.18
CA GLU A 55 -2.44 -9.83 13.64
C GLU A 55 -3.46 -9.02 12.84
N VAL A 56 -3.45 -9.19 11.51
CA VAL A 56 -4.44 -8.56 10.63
C VAL A 56 -5.34 -9.64 10.05
N PRO A 57 -6.64 -9.33 9.84
CA PRO A 57 -7.48 -10.21 9.05
C PRO A 57 -6.85 -10.31 7.65
N ALA A 58 -6.60 -11.53 7.17
CA ALA A 58 -6.30 -11.73 5.77
C ALA A 58 -7.54 -11.25 5.00
N GLU A 59 -7.38 -10.22 4.19
CA GLU A 59 -8.37 -9.92 3.16
C GLU A 59 -8.43 -11.14 2.26
N ASP A 60 -9.56 -11.85 2.33
CA ASP A 60 -9.98 -12.73 1.25
C ASP A 60 -10.14 -11.81 0.04
N ASN A 61 -9.11 -11.79 -0.81
CA ASN A 61 -9.14 -11.17 -2.13
C ASN A 61 -10.07 -11.99 -3.05
N SER A 62 -11.27 -12.35 -2.57
CA SER A 62 -12.39 -12.68 -3.43
C SER A 62 -12.77 -11.37 -4.10
N GLY A 63 -12.03 -11.05 -5.16
CA GLY A 63 -12.26 -9.85 -5.96
C GLY A 63 -13.73 -9.74 -6.25
N GLU A 64 -14.32 -8.61 -5.84
CA GLU A 64 -15.45 -8.08 -6.56
C GLU A 64 -14.97 -7.92 -8.00
N ALA A 65 -15.37 -8.85 -8.86
CA ALA A 65 -15.41 -8.62 -10.27
C ALA A 65 -16.34 -7.42 -10.44
N ASP A 66 -15.74 -6.24 -10.57
CA ASP A 66 -16.40 -5.01 -10.97
C ASP A 66 -17.02 -5.28 -12.34
N GLY A 67 -18.28 -5.72 -12.31
CA GLY A 67 -19.13 -5.82 -13.47
C GLY A 67 -19.56 -4.42 -13.89
N THR A 68 -18.62 -3.62 -14.38
CA THR A 68 -18.98 -2.50 -15.24
C THR A 68 -19.11 -3.02 -16.67
N ASP A 69 -20.32 -3.50 -16.97
CA ASP A 69 -20.84 -3.60 -18.33
C ASP A 69 -20.91 -2.17 -18.90
N ASN A 70 -19.79 -1.69 -19.44
CA ASN A 70 -19.78 -0.46 -20.24
C ASN A 70 -20.31 -0.80 -21.63
N ASN A 71 -21.63 -0.71 -21.72
CA ASN A 71 -22.42 -0.50 -22.92
C ASN A 71 -21.66 0.40 -23.93
N THR A 72 -20.94 -0.20 -24.87
CA THR A 72 -20.32 0.50 -25.99
C THR A 72 -21.39 0.65 -27.06
N GLY A 73 -22.28 1.62 -26.84
CA GLY A 73 -23.05 2.23 -27.90
C GLY A 73 -22.13 3.17 -28.66
N GLU A 74 -21.61 2.72 -29.79
CA GLU A 74 -21.05 3.61 -30.81
C GLU A 74 -21.34 3.05 -32.21
N ASP A 75 -22.59 3.25 -32.64
CA ASP A 75 -22.95 3.28 -34.06
C ASP A 75 -22.40 4.59 -34.64
N ASN A 76 -21.19 4.55 -35.18
CA ASN A 76 -20.64 5.63 -35.97
C ASN A 76 -20.73 5.24 -37.44
N GLY A 77 -21.69 5.88 -38.13
CA GLY A 77 -22.01 5.69 -39.53
C GLY A 77 -20.78 5.76 -40.45
N ALA A 78 -20.62 4.71 -41.25
CA ALA A 78 -19.71 4.69 -42.38
C ALA A 78 -20.23 5.62 -43.49
N GLY A 79 -19.75 6.86 -43.50
CA GLY A 79 -19.74 7.69 -44.69
C GLY A 79 -18.89 7.01 -45.77
N LYS A 80 -19.51 6.66 -46.89
CA LYS A 80 -18.78 6.29 -48.11
C LYS A 80 -18.58 7.54 -48.96
N GLU A 81 -17.31 7.87 -49.11
CA GLU A 81 -16.62 8.38 -50.31
C GLU A 81 -17.42 8.06 -51.59
N GLY A 82 -17.69 8.98 -52.51
CA GLY A 82 -16.72 9.85 -53.15
C GLY A 82 -16.25 9.19 -54.46
N GLU A 83 -17.04 9.30 -55.53
CA GLU A 83 -16.59 9.34 -56.93
C GLU A 83 -17.66 10.04 -57.80
#